data_AF-A0A945JWC3-F1
#
_entry.id   AF-A0A945JWC3-F1
#
_cell.length_a   1.000
_cell.length_b   1.000
_cell.length_c   1.000
_cell.angle_alpha   90.00
_cell.angle_beta   90.00
_cell.angle_gamma   90.00
#
_symmetry.space_group_name_H-M   'P 1'
#
loop_
_entity.id
_entity.type
_entity.pdbx_description
1 polymer ?
#
loop_
_entity_poly.entity_id
_entity_poly.type
_entity_poly.pdbx_seq_one_letter_code
_entity_poly.pdbx_strand_id
1 'polypeptide(L)'
;MNHTRKLLLGLFVGGTALVIWMMGGGQIAAAGPTTQVRRDDFRVNHLEAGEIRAALSEKVSSPRVRGDLKITHLWPEGARVEVGDLILQFDRSAHEEWVKDAASELEKAEADQARSLAQMKRRFDDLAMQV
;
A
#
# COMPACT_ATOMS: atom_id res chain seq x y z
N MET A 1 49.52 91.34 31.23
CA MET A 1 50.34 90.24 30.67
C MET A 1 49.59 88.89 30.74
N ASN A 2 48.35 88.81 30.21
CA ASN A 2 47.43 87.72 30.60
C ASN A 2 46.53 87.21 29.44
N HIS A 3 46.57 87.82 28.25
CA HIS A 3 45.73 87.42 27.09
C HIS A 3 46.48 86.55 26.07
N THR A 4 47.78 86.78 25.88
CA THR A 4 48.62 85.96 24.98
C THR A 4 48.83 84.53 25.48
N ARG A 5 48.92 84.30 26.81
CA ARG A 5 48.99 82.94 27.39
C ARG A 5 47.67 82.14 27.24
N LYS A 6 46.51 82.80 27.21
CA LYS A 6 45.20 82.14 27.06
C LYS A 6 44.93 81.70 25.61
N LEU A 7 45.40 82.48 24.63
CA LEU A 7 45.32 82.13 23.21
C LEU A 7 46.26 80.97 22.83
N LEU A 8 47.47 80.93 23.39
CA LEU A 8 48.41 79.82 23.18
C LEU A 8 47.92 78.50 23.82
N LEU A 9 47.27 78.56 24.99
CA LEU A 9 46.71 77.36 25.63
C LEU A 9 45.52 76.78 24.84
N GLY A 10 44.65 77.65 24.30
CA GLY A 10 43.49 77.21 23.51
C GLY A 10 43.88 76.53 22.20
N LEU A 11 44.95 76.99 21.54
CA LEU A 11 45.45 76.37 20.31
C LEU A 11 46.08 75.00 20.58
N PHE A 12 46.74 74.82 21.73
CA PHE A 12 47.34 73.54 22.10
C PHE A 12 46.27 72.50 22.45
N VAL A 13 45.24 72.88 23.21
CA VAL A 13 44.11 71.99 23.55
C VAL A 13 43.24 71.68 22.32
N GLY A 14 43.04 72.65 21.43
CA GLY A 14 42.34 72.43 20.17
C GLY A 14 43.13 71.53 19.21
N GLY A 15 44.46 71.71 19.15
CA GLY A 15 45.35 70.89 18.34
C GLY A 15 45.41 69.44 18.81
N THR A 16 45.48 69.20 20.12
CA THR A 16 45.47 67.84 20.67
C THR A 16 44.11 67.16 20.48
N ALA A 17 43.00 67.89 20.63
CA ALA A 17 41.67 67.35 20.36
C ALA A 17 41.48 66.96 18.89
N LEU A 18 42.06 67.73 17.95
CA LEU A 18 42.01 67.43 16.52
C LEU A 18 42.84 66.20 16.17
N VAL A 19 44.03 66.03 16.77
CA VAL A 19 44.87 64.84 16.59
C VAL A 19 44.19 63.59 17.16
N ILE A 20 43.54 63.71 18.33
CA ILE A 20 42.78 62.61 18.95
C ILE A 20 41.58 62.22 18.07
N TRP A 21 40.88 63.18 17.46
CA TRP A 21 39.78 62.89 16.55
C TRP A 21 40.25 62.27 15.24
N MET A 22 41.40 62.72 14.71
CA MET A 22 41.98 62.20 13.47
C MET A 22 42.59 60.79 13.62
N MET A 23 43.01 60.41 14.83
CA MET A 23 43.45 59.03 15.16
C MET A 23 42.30 58.11 15.61
N GLY A 24 41.08 58.63 15.79
CA GLY A 24 39.90 57.89 16.25
C GLY A 24 39.18 57.07 15.17
N GLY A 25 39.86 56.68 14.09
CA GLY A 25 39.33 55.78 13.06
C GLY A 25 39.41 54.32 13.50
N GLY A 26 38.67 53.96 14.56
CA GLY A 26 38.58 52.59 15.03
C GLY A 26 37.97 51.70 13.94
N GLN A 27 38.80 50.86 13.34
CA GLN A 27 38.34 49.81 12.42
C GLN A 27 37.43 48.88 13.22
N ILE A 28 36.14 48.86 12.92
CA ILE A 28 35.21 47.87 13.46
C ILE A 28 35.54 46.54 12.77
N ALA A 29 36.64 45.92 13.19
CA ALA A 29 36.89 44.53 12.94
C ALA A 29 35.84 43.77 13.74
N ALA A 30 34.87 43.19 13.05
CA ALA A 30 33.93 42.24 13.65
C ALA A 30 34.76 41.05 14.17
N ALA A 31 35.20 41.15 15.43
CA ALA A 31 36.03 40.18 16.13
C ALA A 31 35.20 38.96 16.57
N GLY A 32 34.46 38.38 15.63
CA GLY A 32 33.80 37.10 15.82
C GLY A 32 34.69 35.96 15.30
N PRO A 33 34.57 34.73 15.84
CA PRO A 33 35.26 33.58 15.29
C PRO A 33 34.81 33.32 13.85
N THR A 34 35.75 33.31 12.90
CA THR A 34 35.50 33.01 11.48
C THR A 34 35.93 31.58 11.14
N THR A 35 35.23 30.92 10.23
CA THR A 35 35.59 29.58 9.72
C THR A 35 35.72 29.59 8.19
N GLN A 36 36.53 28.69 7.64
CA GLN A 36 36.69 28.56 6.19
C GLN A 36 35.51 27.77 5.59
N VAL A 37 34.84 28.36 4.60
CA VAL A 37 33.77 27.69 3.85
C VAL A 37 34.36 26.94 2.66
N ARG A 38 33.93 25.69 2.45
CA ARG A 38 34.30 24.89 1.27
C ARG A 38 33.05 24.65 0.42
N ARG A 39 33.15 24.88 -0.89
CA ARG A 39 32.13 24.44 -1.85
C ARG A 39 32.30 22.95 -2.08
N ASP A 40 31.23 22.21 -1.87
CA ASP A 40 31.16 20.76 -2.05
C ASP A 40 29.71 20.35 -2.33
N ASP A 41 29.49 19.09 -2.65
CA ASP A 41 28.17 18.55 -2.96
C ASP A 41 27.31 18.47 -1.70
N PHE A 42 26.24 19.29 -1.65
CA PHE A 42 25.27 19.27 -0.58
C PHE A 42 24.04 18.45 -0.98
N ARG A 43 23.90 17.25 -0.41
CA ARG A 43 22.71 16.39 -0.62
C ARG A 43 21.69 16.63 0.48
N VAL A 44 20.45 16.93 0.08
CA VAL A 44 19.31 17.02 0.99
C VAL A 44 18.61 15.67 0.99
N ASN A 45 18.61 14.99 2.14
CA ASN A 45 17.89 13.74 2.32
C ASN A 45 16.59 14.01 3.08
N HIS A 46 15.48 13.47 2.59
CA HIS A 46 14.20 13.46 3.30
C HIS A 46 13.95 12.05 3.83
N LEU A 47 13.75 11.93 5.14
CA LEU A 47 13.48 10.66 5.81
C LEU A 47 11.97 10.59 6.06
N GLU A 48 11.31 9.70 5.34
CA GLU A 48 9.89 9.42 5.54
C GLU A 48 9.73 8.11 6.32
N ALA A 49 8.81 8.12 7.28
CA ALA A 49 8.38 6.91 7.97
C ALA A 49 7.16 6.34 7.25
N GLY A 50 7.11 5.01 7.12
CA GLY A 50 5.98 4.31 6.49
C GLY A 50 5.95 2.84 6.87
N GLU A 51 4.84 2.19 6.51
CA GLU A 51 4.64 0.76 6.70
C GLU A 51 4.73 0.03 5.36
N ILE A 52 5.31 -1.16 5.37
CA ILE A 52 5.33 -2.05 4.20
C ILE A 52 4.04 -2.86 4.18
N ARG A 53 3.42 -2.97 3.01
CA ARG A 53 2.26 -3.83 2.78
C ARG A 53 2.52 -4.75 1.60
N ALA A 54 1.81 -5.88 1.57
CA ALA A 54 1.86 -6.78 0.43
C ALA A 54 1.35 -6.08 -0.82
N ALA A 55 2.06 -6.26 -1.94
CA ALA A 55 1.62 -5.73 -3.24
C ALA A 55 0.26 -6.32 -3.67
N LEU A 56 0.03 -7.59 -3.32
CA LEU A 56 -1.21 -8.32 -3.54
C LEU A 56 -1.53 -9.11 -2.27
N SER A 57 -2.78 -9.00 -1.81
CA SER A 57 -3.29 -9.77 -0.68
C SER A 57 -4.68 -10.27 -1.05
N GLU A 58 -4.78 -11.59 -1.23
CA GLU A 58 -6.03 -12.27 -1.52
C GLU A 58 -6.33 -13.28 -0.42
N LYS A 59 -7.60 -13.36 -0.03
CA LYS A 59 -8.07 -14.33 0.94
C LYS A 59 -8.82 -15.43 0.20
N VAL A 60 -8.27 -16.63 0.20
CA VAL A 60 -8.98 -17.81 -0.31
C VAL A 60 -9.92 -18.33 0.77
N SER A 61 -11.22 -18.28 0.51
CA SER A 61 -12.24 -18.83 1.40
C SER A 61 -12.78 -20.16 0.86
N SER A 62 -13.36 -20.97 1.74
CA SER A 62 -14.04 -22.18 1.32
C SER A 62 -15.20 -21.87 0.36
N PRO A 63 -15.46 -22.75 -0.62
CA PRO A 63 -16.66 -22.66 -1.43
C PRO A 63 -17.91 -22.74 -0.55
N ARG A 64 -18.97 -22.02 -0.94
CA ARG A 64 -20.26 -22.07 -0.25
C ARG A 64 -20.98 -23.36 -0.62
N VAL A 65 -20.65 -24.44 0.08
CA VAL A 65 -21.32 -25.73 -0.03
C VAL A 65 -22.12 -26.04 1.23
N ARG A 66 -23.22 -26.79 1.08
CA ARG A 66 -24.08 -27.20 2.17
C ARG A 66 -23.54 -28.50 2.77
N GLY A 67 -23.35 -28.54 4.08
CA GLY A 67 -22.87 -29.73 4.81
C GLY A 67 -21.64 -29.45 5.67
N ASP A 68 -21.13 -30.50 6.32
CA ASP A 68 -19.91 -30.42 7.11
C ASP A 68 -18.68 -30.55 6.22
N LEU A 69 -17.87 -29.48 6.18
CA LEU A 69 -16.61 -29.46 5.47
C LEU A 69 -15.50 -30.02 6.35
N LYS A 70 -15.01 -31.22 6.01
CA LYS A 70 -13.84 -31.84 6.65
C LYS A 70 -12.62 -31.69 5.76
N ILE A 71 -11.54 -31.15 6.29
CA ILE A 71 -10.28 -30.98 5.55
C ILE A 71 -9.51 -32.31 5.58
N THR A 72 -9.22 -32.85 4.41
CA THR A 72 -8.43 -34.09 4.23
C THR A 72 -6.97 -33.78 3.93
N HIS A 73 -6.71 -32.68 3.22
CA HIS A 73 -5.37 -32.22 2.89
C HIS A 73 -5.26 -30.73 3.09
N LEU A 74 -4.14 -30.30 3.67
CA LEU A 74 -3.77 -28.92 3.86
C LEU A 74 -2.31 -28.75 3.43
N TRP A 75 -2.06 -27.77 2.58
CA TRP A 75 -0.71 -27.40 2.17
C TRP A 75 0.10 -26.83 3.35
N PRO A 76 1.42 -27.07 3.43
CA PRO A 76 2.24 -26.57 4.52
C PRO A 76 2.12 -25.05 4.73
N GLU A 77 1.93 -24.63 5.98
CA GLU A 77 1.82 -23.23 6.34
C GLU A 77 3.14 -22.48 6.09
N GLY A 78 3.05 -21.24 5.58
CA GLY A 78 4.21 -20.40 5.28
C GLY A 78 4.99 -20.80 4.02
N ALA A 79 4.63 -21.90 3.36
CA ALA A 79 5.20 -22.27 2.08
C ALA A 79 4.67 -21.38 0.93
N ARG A 80 5.49 -21.19 -0.10
CA ARG A 80 5.07 -20.54 -1.34
C ARG A 80 4.17 -21.48 -2.14
N VAL A 81 3.13 -20.92 -2.75
CA VAL A 81 2.22 -21.61 -3.66
C VAL A 81 2.13 -20.85 -4.98
N GLU A 82 1.87 -21.57 -6.06
CA GLU A 82 1.63 -21.02 -7.38
C GLU A 82 0.14 -21.13 -7.77
N VAL A 83 -0.24 -20.41 -8.82
CA VAL A 83 -1.62 -20.44 -9.33
C VAL A 83 -1.92 -21.83 -9.89
N GLY A 84 -2.91 -22.50 -9.30
CA GLY A 84 -3.33 -23.84 -9.71
C GLY A 84 -2.89 -24.94 -8.73
N ASP A 85 -2.07 -24.62 -7.73
CA ASP A 85 -1.67 -25.60 -6.71
C ASP A 85 -2.84 -26.00 -5.80
N LEU A 86 -2.83 -27.27 -5.39
CA LEU A 86 -3.80 -27.79 -4.42
C LEU A 86 -3.41 -27.33 -3.02
N ILE A 87 -4.01 -26.23 -2.58
CA ILE A 87 -3.80 -25.67 -1.24
C ILE A 87 -4.59 -26.40 -0.14
N LEU A 88 -5.78 -26.91 -0.48
CA LEU A 88 -6.73 -27.46 0.47
C LEU A 88 -7.67 -28.42 -0.25
N GLN A 89 -7.87 -29.60 0.33
CA GLN A 89 -8.84 -30.58 -0.14
C GLN A 89 -9.84 -30.89 0.97
N PHE A 90 -11.13 -30.79 0.65
CA PHE A 90 -12.20 -31.28 1.51
C PHE A 90 -12.56 -32.73 1.16
N ASP A 91 -13.10 -33.46 2.14
CA ASP A 91 -13.70 -34.76 1.95
C ASP A 91 -14.89 -34.65 0.98
N ARG A 92 -14.85 -35.49 -0.06
CA ARG A 92 -15.81 -35.48 -1.18
C ARG A 92 -16.88 -36.55 -1.06
N SER A 93 -16.73 -37.51 -0.15
CA SER A 93 -17.56 -38.73 -0.09
C SER A 93 -19.06 -38.44 -0.06
N ALA A 94 -19.50 -37.60 0.88
CA ALA A 94 -20.92 -37.21 1.01
C ALA A 94 -21.45 -36.42 -0.20
N HIS A 95 -20.59 -35.61 -0.83
CA HIS A 95 -20.96 -34.85 -2.02
C HIS A 95 -21.05 -35.74 -3.26
N GLU A 96 -20.19 -36.74 -3.38
CA GLU A 96 -20.20 -37.70 -4.49
C GLU A 96 -21.45 -38.58 -4.45
N GLU A 97 -21.87 -39.02 -3.26
CA GLU A 97 -23.14 -39.73 -3.08
C GLU A 97 -24.32 -38.85 -3.50
N TRP A 98 -24.37 -37.60 -3.04
CA TRP A 98 -25.43 -36.66 -3.42
C TRP A 98 -25.49 -36.40 -4.93
N VAL A 99 -24.34 -36.21 -5.59
CA VAL A 99 -24.28 -36.02 -7.05
C VAL A 99 -24.77 -37.28 -7.77
N LYS A 100 -24.41 -38.46 -7.29
CA LYS A 100 -24.84 -39.74 -7.87
C LYS A 100 -26.35 -39.95 -7.74
N ASP A 101 -26.91 -39.63 -6.59
CA ASP A 101 -28.36 -39.71 -6.36
C ASP A 101 -29.10 -38.71 -7.26
N ALA A 102 -28.61 -37.46 -7.33
CA ALA A 102 -29.18 -36.44 -8.21
C ALA A 102 -29.13 -36.85 -9.69
N ALA A 103 -28.04 -37.45 -10.15
CA ALA A 103 -27.92 -37.97 -11.51
C ALA A 103 -28.89 -39.13 -11.78
N SER A 104 -29.08 -40.02 -10.80
CA SER A 104 -30.02 -41.15 -10.92
C SER A 104 -31.47 -40.66 -10.96
N GLU A 105 -31.81 -39.64 -10.18
CA GLU A 105 -33.15 -39.02 -10.21
C GLU A 105 -33.40 -38.28 -11.53
N LEU A 106 -32.37 -37.61 -12.07
CA LEU A 106 -32.46 -37.00 -13.39
C LEU A 106 -32.74 -38.03 -14.49
N GLU A 107 -32.01 -39.15 -14.50
CA GLU A 107 -32.20 -40.22 -15.48
C GLU A 107 -33.61 -40.82 -15.42
N LYS A 108 -34.14 -41.04 -14.20
CA LYS A 108 -35.53 -41.50 -14.02
C LYS A 108 -36.52 -40.49 -14.57
N ALA A 109 -36.35 -39.20 -14.27
CA ALA A 109 -37.23 -38.15 -14.74
C ALA A 109 -37.21 -38.03 -16.27
N GLU A 110 -36.05 -38.16 -16.90
CA GLU A 110 -35.91 -38.18 -18.36
C GLU A 110 -36.59 -39.41 -18.98
N ALA A 111 -36.42 -40.59 -18.39
CA ALA A 111 -37.09 -41.81 -18.85
C ALA A 111 -38.62 -41.71 -18.72
N ASP A 112 -39.11 -41.14 -17.61
CA ASP A 112 -40.53 -40.86 -17.40
C ASP A 112 -41.06 -39.87 -18.44
N GLN A 113 -40.34 -38.79 -18.69
CA GLN A 113 -40.70 -37.81 -19.72
C GLN A 113 -40.80 -38.48 -21.10
N ALA A 114 -39.80 -39.27 -21.49
CA ALA A 114 -39.80 -39.98 -22.76
C ALA A 114 -40.97 -40.98 -22.87
N ARG A 115 -41.26 -41.72 -21.79
CA ARG A 115 -42.42 -42.62 -21.70
C ARG A 115 -43.74 -41.87 -21.84
N SER A 116 -43.90 -40.74 -21.16
CA SER A 116 -45.10 -39.90 -21.26
C SER A 116 -45.29 -39.38 -22.68
N LEU A 117 -44.24 -38.89 -23.34
CA LEU A 117 -44.30 -38.43 -24.73
C LEU A 117 -44.69 -39.55 -25.70
N ALA A 118 -44.12 -40.75 -25.54
CA ALA A 118 -44.46 -41.91 -26.35
C ALA A 118 -45.92 -42.38 -26.12
N GLN A 119 -46.42 -42.32 -24.88
CA GLN A 119 -47.83 -42.61 -24.57
C GLN A 119 -48.78 -41.58 -25.20
N MET A 120 -48.44 -40.29 -25.14
CA MET A 120 -49.25 -39.24 -25.78
C MET A 120 -49.31 -39.45 -27.29
N LYS A 121 -48.16 -39.74 -27.93
CA LYS A 121 -48.10 -40.03 -29.37
C LYS A 121 -48.99 -41.21 -29.77
N ARG A 122 -48.88 -42.35 -29.05
CA ARG A 122 -49.72 -43.53 -29.32
C ARG A 122 -51.22 -43.23 -29.22
N ARG A 123 -51.63 -42.44 -28.21
CA ARG A 123 -53.04 -42.04 -28.06
C ARG A 123 -53.53 -41.21 -29.25
N PHE A 124 -52.70 -40.32 -29.79
CA PHE A 124 -53.06 -39.54 -30.98
C PHE A 124 -53.18 -40.43 -32.22
N ASP A 125 -52.26 -41.37 -32.41
CA ASP A 125 -52.28 -42.29 -33.56
C ASP A 125 -53.54 -43.19 -33.51
N ASP A 126 -53.92 -43.71 -32.34
CA ASP A 126 -55.14 -44.52 -32.16
C ASP A 126 -56.42 -43.73 -32.48
N LEU A 127 -56.50 -42.47 -32.06
CA LEU A 127 -57.65 -41.59 -32.36
C LEU A 127 -57.78 -41.32 -33.86
N ALA A 128 -56.65 -41.17 -34.56
CA ALA A 128 -56.64 -40.95 -36.00
C ALA A 128 -57.11 -42.19 -36.80
N MET A 129 -56.98 -43.40 -36.25
CA MET A 129 -57.48 -44.63 -36.88
C MET A 129 -59.00 -44.86 -36.70
N GLN A 130 -59.66 -44.11 -35.81
CA GLN A 130 -61.09 -44.26 -35.50
C GLN A 130 -62.01 -43.36 -36.33
N VAL A 131 -61.47 -42.55 -37.25
CA VAL A 131 -62.20 -41.64 -38.15
C VAL A 131 -62.07 -42.11 -39.59
#